data_AF-A0A0V0WQE8-F1
#
_entry.id   AF-A0A0V0WQE8-F1
#
_cell.length_a   1.000
_cell.length_b   1.000
_cell.length_c   1.000
_cell.angle_alpha   90.00
_cell.angle_beta   90.00
_cell.angle_gamma   90.00
#
_symmetry.space_group_name_H-M   'P 1'
#
loop_
_entity.id
_entity.type
_entity.pdbx_description
1 polymer ?
#
loop_
_entity_poly.entity_id
_entity_poly.type
_entity_poly.pdbx_seq_one_letter_code
_entity_poly.pdbx_strand_id
1 'polypeptide(L)'
;MVELFRSLSKEKVFYNAVQRSWAFHVDMYPVVAEGISKCKPPVKFDGLPLIVQNVLKEKKHYYCTGIEREICRIDSEIKNQLFPFQLEAVKFAISRKGRLLIADEMGLGKTVEALAVASYYRNEWPLLVVCPSSMKYTWVEEIENRLSFVKSNQIVVLNTGRDSLPNPSDCSVLIISYDFMVNQSEALIGRKFSVVILVCLISCIGQ
;
A
#
# COMPACT_ATOMS: atom_id res chain seq x y z
N MET A 1 -28.99 24.22 -14.97
CA MET A 1 -28.01 23.38 -14.23
C MET A 1 -28.54 22.89 -12.88
N VAL A 2 -29.03 23.75 -11.98
CA VAL A 2 -29.56 23.29 -10.67
C VAL A 2 -30.75 22.34 -10.82
N GLU A 3 -31.64 22.58 -11.78
CA GLU A 3 -32.78 21.72 -12.09
C GLU A 3 -32.37 20.30 -12.53
N LEU A 4 -31.26 20.17 -13.26
CA LEU A 4 -30.69 18.86 -13.62
C LEU A 4 -30.38 18.06 -12.35
N PHE A 5 -29.60 18.63 -11.42
CA PHE A 5 -29.24 17.92 -10.18
C PHE A 5 -30.44 17.65 -9.27
N ARG A 6 -31.47 18.51 -9.27
CA ARG A 6 -32.73 18.26 -8.56
C ARG A 6 -33.57 17.13 -9.17
N SER A 7 -33.43 16.89 -10.47
CA SER A 7 -34.13 15.81 -11.19
C SER A 7 -33.50 14.43 -10.99
N LEU A 8 -32.25 14.38 -10.53
CA LEU A 8 -31.51 13.13 -10.29
C LEU A 8 -31.85 12.52 -8.92
N SER A 9 -31.60 11.21 -8.78
CA SER A 9 -31.91 10.46 -7.55
C SER A 9 -31.24 11.07 -6.32
N LYS A 10 -32.06 11.40 -5.30
CA LYS A 10 -31.62 11.99 -4.03
C LYS A 10 -30.73 11.06 -3.20
N GLU A 11 -30.74 9.76 -3.47
CA GLU A 11 -29.85 8.80 -2.79
C GLU A 11 -28.40 8.91 -3.27
N LYS A 12 -28.19 9.38 -4.51
CA LYS A 12 -26.86 9.41 -5.15
C LYS A 12 -26.38 10.82 -5.45
N VAL A 13 -27.17 11.84 -5.15
CA VAL A 13 -26.87 13.25 -5.41
C VAL A 13 -27.25 14.06 -4.17
N PHE A 14 -26.30 14.82 -3.65
CA PHE A 14 -26.45 15.63 -2.44
C PHE A 14 -25.93 17.05 -2.65
N TYR A 15 -26.60 18.01 -2.02
CA TYR A 15 -26.23 19.42 -2.09
C TYR A 15 -25.53 19.84 -0.80
N ASN A 16 -24.30 20.34 -0.91
CA ASN A 16 -23.56 20.92 0.19
C ASN A 16 -23.90 22.42 0.29
N ALA A 17 -24.71 22.79 1.28
CA ALA A 17 -25.12 24.18 1.50
C ALA A 17 -23.97 25.11 1.91
N VAL A 18 -22.94 24.59 2.58
CA VAL A 18 -21.76 25.35 3.04
C VAL A 18 -20.86 25.71 1.85
N GLN A 19 -20.57 24.73 1.00
CA GLN A 19 -19.72 24.92 -0.17
C GLN A 19 -20.49 25.41 -1.41
N ARG A 20 -21.82 25.54 -1.30
CA ARG A 20 -22.73 25.86 -2.43
C ARG A 20 -22.48 24.98 -3.65
N SER A 21 -22.20 23.69 -3.41
CA SER A 21 -21.79 22.73 -4.44
C SER A 21 -22.70 21.50 -4.44
N TRP A 22 -22.86 20.89 -5.61
CA TRP A 22 -23.51 19.59 -5.78
C TRP A 22 -22.44 18.51 -5.82
N ALA A 23 -22.65 17.45 -5.06
CA ALA A 23 -21.84 16.24 -5.08
C ALA A 23 -22.71 15.05 -5.44
N PHE A 24 -22.13 14.08 -6.14
CA PHE A 24 -22.84 12.92 -6.63
C PHE A 24 -21.93 11.70 -6.63
N HIS A 25 -22.54 10.51 -6.53
CA HIS A 25 -21.83 9.25 -6.63
C HIS A 25 -21.20 9.09 -8.01
N VAL A 26 -19.97 8.59 -8.08
CA VAL A 26 -19.19 8.51 -9.32
C VAL A 26 -19.89 7.75 -10.45
N ASP A 27 -20.73 6.76 -10.12
CA ASP A 27 -21.55 6.02 -11.08
C ASP A 27 -22.50 6.93 -11.90
N MET A 28 -22.89 8.09 -11.35
CA MET A 28 -23.77 9.04 -12.01
C MET A 28 -23.04 9.95 -13.00
N TYR A 29 -21.70 9.87 -13.07
CA TYR A 29 -20.89 10.73 -13.93
C TYR A 29 -21.33 10.75 -15.41
N PRO A 30 -21.64 9.63 -16.08
CA PRO A 30 -22.09 9.65 -17.48
C PRO A 30 -23.38 10.45 -17.67
N VAL A 31 -24.35 10.25 -16.77
CA VAL A 31 -25.66 10.92 -16.80
C VAL A 31 -25.52 12.42 -16.55
N VAL A 32 -24.67 12.78 -15.58
CA VAL A 32 -24.39 14.18 -15.25
C VAL A 32 -23.66 14.88 -16.39
N ALA A 33 -22.63 14.25 -16.98
CA ALA A 33 -21.90 14.79 -18.12
C ALA A 33 -22.81 15.05 -19.32
N GLU A 34 -23.68 14.10 -19.66
CA GLU A 34 -24.67 14.27 -20.73
C GLU A 34 -25.67 15.38 -20.39
N GLY A 35 -26.20 15.41 -19.17
CA GLY A 35 -27.14 16.44 -18.73
C GLY A 35 -26.55 17.86 -18.74
N ILE A 36 -25.27 18.00 -18.36
CA ILE A 36 -24.56 19.28 -18.40
C ILE A 36 -24.38 19.74 -19.85
N SER A 37 -24.08 18.85 -20.79
CA SER A 37 -23.93 19.21 -22.21
C SER A 37 -25.22 19.80 -22.81
N LYS A 38 -26.38 19.44 -22.27
CA LYS A 38 -27.71 19.90 -22.71
C LYS A 38 -28.22 21.12 -21.94
N CYS A 39 -27.49 21.60 -20.92
CA CYS A 39 -27.93 22.71 -20.08
C CYS A 39 -27.84 24.06 -20.82
N LYS A 40 -28.82 24.93 -20.57
CA LYS A 40 -28.79 26.36 -20.93
C LYS A 40 -28.64 27.21 -19.67
N PRO A 41 -27.86 28.31 -19.68
CA PRO A 41 -26.94 28.74 -20.76
C PRO A 41 -25.80 27.73 -20.99
N PRO A 42 -25.12 27.76 -22.16
CA PRO A 42 -24.09 26.79 -22.50
C PRO A 42 -22.94 26.86 -21.49
N VAL A 43 -22.61 25.71 -20.91
CA VAL A 43 -21.54 25.59 -19.92
C VAL A 43 -20.39 24.84 -20.55
N LYS A 44 -19.18 25.39 -20.41
CA LYS A 44 -17.96 24.68 -20.79
C LYS A 44 -17.72 23.56 -19.78
N PHE A 45 -17.78 22.32 -20.25
CA PHE A 45 -17.53 21.13 -19.46
C PHE A 45 -16.48 20.28 -20.17
N ASP A 46 -15.25 20.31 -19.66
CA ASP A 46 -14.12 19.57 -20.25
C ASP A 46 -14.12 18.08 -19.85
N GLY A 47 -15.00 17.70 -18.92
CA GLY A 47 -15.14 16.33 -18.46
C GLY A 47 -13.93 15.80 -17.70
N LEU A 48 -14.00 14.52 -17.32
CA LEU A 48 -12.89 13.79 -16.71
C LEU A 48 -12.12 13.10 -17.84
N PRO A 49 -10.79 13.14 -17.83
CA PRO A 49 -9.98 12.37 -18.77
C PRO A 49 -10.37 10.89 -18.76
N LEU A 50 -10.27 10.22 -19.92
CA LEU A 50 -10.62 8.80 -20.07
C LEU A 50 -9.86 7.91 -19.08
N ILE A 51 -8.61 8.25 -18.77
CA ILE A 51 -7.81 7.52 -17.77
C ILE A 51 -8.48 7.53 -16.40
N VAL A 52 -9.01 8.68 -15.97
CA VAL A 52 -9.69 8.85 -14.67
C VAL A 52 -11.01 8.11 -14.69
N GLN A 53 -11.77 8.19 -15.79
CA GLN A 53 -13.04 7.47 -15.92
C GLN A 53 -12.84 5.95 -15.84
N ASN A 54 -11.81 5.42 -16.49
CA ASN A 54 -11.49 3.99 -16.45
C ASN A 54 -11.09 3.56 -15.05
N VAL A 55 -10.20 4.31 -14.38
CA VAL A 55 -9.82 4.05 -12.98
C VAL A 55 -11.03 4.06 -12.07
N LEU A 56 -11.92 5.04 -12.21
CA LEU A 56 -13.12 5.16 -11.38
C LEU A 56 -14.15 4.04 -11.64
N LYS A 57 -14.29 3.58 -12.88
CA LYS A 57 -15.09 2.39 -13.21
C LYS A 57 -14.48 1.11 -12.64
N GLU A 58 -13.15 1.01 -12.67
CA GLU A 58 -12.37 -0.10 -12.12
C GLU A 58 -12.33 -0.13 -10.59
N LYS A 59 -12.60 0.99 -9.90
CA LYS A 59 -12.64 1.06 -8.42
C LYS A 59 -13.59 0.06 -7.76
N LYS A 60 -14.57 -0.51 -8.49
CA LYS A 60 -15.39 -1.62 -7.97
C LYS A 60 -14.58 -2.90 -7.67
N HIS A 61 -13.40 -3.08 -8.27
CA HIS A 61 -12.57 -4.28 -8.13
C HIS A 61 -11.38 -4.13 -7.16
N TYR A 62 -11.14 -2.94 -6.59
CA TYR A 62 -10.07 -2.76 -5.60
C TYR A 62 -10.38 -3.47 -4.27
N TYR A 63 -11.66 -3.59 -3.92
CA TYR A 63 -12.13 -4.38 -2.77
C TYR A 63 -12.58 -5.75 -3.27
N CYS A 64 -11.70 -6.76 -3.28
CA CYS A 64 -12.15 -8.10 -3.67
C CYS A 64 -13.06 -8.69 -2.59
N THR A 65 -14.25 -9.10 -2.99
CA THR A 65 -15.11 -9.98 -2.20
C THR A 65 -14.37 -11.28 -1.89
N GLY A 66 -14.19 -11.61 -0.61
CA GLY A 66 -13.57 -12.85 -0.15
C GLY A 66 -12.23 -12.70 0.60
N ILE A 67 -11.58 -11.53 0.54
CA ILE A 67 -10.32 -11.30 1.28
C ILE A 67 -10.52 -11.34 2.80
N GLU A 68 -11.72 -11.09 3.29
CA GLU A 68 -12.02 -11.11 4.74
C GLU A 68 -11.59 -12.41 5.43
N ARG A 69 -11.70 -13.56 4.73
CA ARG A 69 -11.26 -14.87 5.24
C ARG A 69 -9.74 -15.02 5.27
N GLU A 70 -9.05 -14.32 4.38
CA GLU A 70 -7.59 -14.35 4.25
C GLU A 70 -6.91 -13.51 5.35
N ILE A 71 -7.59 -12.49 5.87
CA ILE A 71 -7.08 -11.62 6.95
C ILE A 71 -6.78 -12.42 8.23
N CYS A 72 -7.45 -13.56 8.44
CA CYS A 72 -7.16 -14.46 9.56
C CYS A 72 -5.75 -15.07 9.51
N ARG A 73 -5.06 -15.03 8.37
CA ARG A 73 -3.66 -15.49 8.24
C ARG A 73 -2.64 -14.45 8.71
N ILE A 74 -3.04 -13.19 8.85
CA ILE A 74 -2.18 -12.16 9.45
C ILE A 74 -2.10 -12.45 10.94
N ASP A 75 -0.89 -12.38 11.49
CA ASP A 75 -0.69 -12.50 12.94
C ASP A 75 -1.58 -11.51 13.71
N SER A 76 -2.24 -12.01 14.76
CA SER A 76 -3.21 -11.22 15.52
C SER A 76 -2.58 -10.00 16.20
N GLU A 77 -1.32 -10.09 16.60
CA GLU A 77 -0.64 -9.02 17.32
C GLU A 77 -0.43 -7.80 16.43
N ILE A 78 0.15 -8.00 15.23
CA ILE A 78 0.33 -6.92 14.27
C ILE A 78 -1.01 -6.42 13.72
N LYS A 79 -1.98 -7.33 13.49
CA LYS A 79 -3.30 -6.97 12.99
C LYS A 79 -4.03 -6.00 13.93
N ASN A 80 -3.91 -6.20 15.24
CA ASN A 80 -4.55 -5.34 16.25
C ASN A 80 -3.92 -3.95 16.35
N GLN A 81 -2.75 -3.76 15.74
CA GLN A 81 -2.02 -2.49 15.74
C GLN A 81 -2.29 -1.65 14.48
N LEU A 82 -2.99 -2.23 13.48
CA LEU A 82 -3.32 -1.54 12.23
C LEU A 82 -4.54 -0.62 12.40
N PHE A 83 -4.45 0.59 11.85
CA PHE A 83 -5.61 1.44 11.62
C PHE A 83 -6.49 0.88 10.49
N PRO A 84 -7.78 1.26 10.42
CA PRO A 84 -8.69 0.78 9.36
C PRO A 84 -8.17 1.03 7.94
N PHE A 85 -7.57 2.19 7.68
CA PHE A 85 -7.01 2.49 6.35
C PHE A 85 -5.79 1.63 6.00
N GLN A 86 -4.95 1.32 7.00
CA GLN A 86 -3.80 0.44 6.85
C GLN A 86 -4.23 -0.99 6.55
N LEU A 87 -5.29 -1.46 7.21
CA LEU A 87 -5.87 -2.76 6.93
C LEU A 87 -6.40 -2.85 5.49
N GLU A 88 -6.99 -1.79 4.94
CA GLU A 88 -7.39 -1.73 3.53
C GLU A 88 -6.18 -1.83 2.59
N ALA A 89 -5.05 -1.18 2.93
CA ALA A 89 -3.80 -1.31 2.17
C ALA A 89 -3.29 -2.77 2.18
N VAL A 90 -3.33 -3.45 3.33
CA VAL A 90 -2.94 -4.86 3.46
C VAL A 90 -3.87 -5.77 2.63
N LYS A 91 -5.18 -5.58 2.72
CA LYS A 91 -6.16 -6.30 1.88
C LYS A 91 -5.84 -6.10 0.40
N PHE A 92 -5.53 -4.87 0.00
CA PHE A 92 -5.17 -4.54 -1.36
C PHE A 92 -3.87 -5.25 -1.79
N ALA A 93 -2.83 -5.31 -0.95
CA ALA A 93 -1.61 -6.07 -1.22
C ALA A 93 -1.91 -7.56 -1.45
N ILE A 94 -2.74 -8.17 -0.60
CA ILE A 94 -3.14 -9.58 -0.72
C ILE A 94 -3.86 -9.83 -2.05
N SER A 95 -4.79 -8.94 -2.43
CA SER A 95 -5.50 -9.02 -3.73
C SER A 95 -4.55 -9.00 -4.93
N ARG A 96 -3.39 -8.34 -4.78
CA ARG A 96 -2.34 -8.20 -5.79
C ARG A 96 -1.20 -9.20 -5.63
N LYS A 97 -1.43 -10.30 -4.89
CA LYS A 97 -0.42 -11.34 -4.63
C LYS A 97 0.87 -10.77 -4.03
N GLY A 98 0.72 -9.88 -3.05
CA GLY A 98 1.82 -9.27 -2.29
C GLY A 98 2.47 -8.05 -2.93
N ARG A 99 2.05 -7.65 -4.14
CA ARG A 99 2.63 -6.51 -4.85
C ARG A 99 1.94 -5.22 -4.44
N LEU A 100 2.67 -4.35 -3.74
CA LEU A 100 2.16 -3.06 -3.28
C LEU A 100 3.28 -2.01 -3.27
N LEU A 101 2.95 -0.79 -3.69
CA LEU A 101 3.74 0.41 -3.43
C LEU A 101 3.00 1.23 -2.36
N ILE A 102 3.65 1.44 -1.21
CA ILE A 102 3.11 2.25 -0.12
C ILE A 102 3.73 3.64 -0.22
N ALA A 103 2.92 4.64 -0.58
CA ALA A 103 3.36 6.01 -0.85
C ALA A 103 2.67 7.05 0.05
N ASP A 104 2.17 6.60 1.21
CA ASP A 104 1.46 7.44 2.17
C ASP A 104 2.38 8.47 2.82
N GLU A 105 1.81 9.50 3.43
CA GLU A 105 2.54 10.55 4.13
C GLU A 105 3.49 10.02 5.22
N MET A 106 4.51 10.81 5.53
CA MET A 106 5.50 10.50 6.56
C MET A 106 4.80 10.38 7.92
N GLY A 107 5.11 9.34 8.70
CA GLY A 107 4.51 9.13 10.03
C GLY A 107 3.20 8.34 10.07
N LEU A 108 2.59 7.99 8.94
CA LEU A 108 1.35 7.21 8.88
C LEU A 108 1.51 5.69 9.15
N GLY A 109 2.70 5.23 9.55
CA GLY A 109 2.92 3.82 9.91
C GLY A 109 3.14 2.87 8.73
N LYS A 110 3.77 3.32 7.65
CA LYS A 110 4.11 2.47 6.49
C LYS A 110 4.90 1.20 6.85
N THR A 111 5.73 1.28 7.88
CA THR A 111 6.51 0.12 8.37
C THR A 111 5.58 -0.98 8.90
N VAL A 112 4.57 -0.63 9.72
CA VAL A 112 3.63 -1.62 10.26
C VAL A 112 2.75 -2.21 9.15
N GLU A 113 2.36 -1.42 8.15
CA GLU A 113 1.67 -1.93 6.96
C GLU A 113 2.50 -2.96 6.19
N ALA A 114 3.77 -2.64 5.91
CA ALA A 114 4.67 -3.53 5.18
C ALA A 114 4.92 -4.83 5.96
N LEU A 115 5.12 -4.75 7.28
CA LEU A 115 5.28 -5.92 8.14
C LEU A 115 4.00 -6.75 8.24
N ALA A 116 2.82 -6.14 8.21
CA ALA A 116 1.56 -6.87 8.20
C ALA A 116 1.36 -7.67 6.90
N VAL A 117 1.75 -7.10 5.75
CA VAL A 117 1.78 -7.84 4.48
C VAL A 117 2.80 -8.98 4.55
N ALA A 118 4.01 -8.73 5.06
CA ALA A 118 5.03 -9.78 5.18
C ALA A 118 4.63 -10.91 6.14
N SER A 119 3.90 -10.58 7.22
CA SER A 119 3.32 -11.53 8.18
C SER A 119 2.31 -12.46 7.51
N TYR A 120 1.45 -11.93 6.64
CA TYR A 120 0.52 -12.76 5.86
C TYR A 120 1.25 -13.81 4.99
N TYR A 121 2.37 -13.43 4.38
CA TYR A 121 3.20 -14.30 3.53
C TYR A 121 4.28 -15.08 4.30
N ARG A 122 4.15 -15.22 5.62
CA ARG A 122 5.17 -15.85 6.47
C ARG A 122 5.60 -17.25 6.00
N ASN A 123 4.66 -18.05 5.50
CA ASN A 123 4.97 -19.41 5.03
C ASN A 123 5.87 -19.44 3.78
N GLU A 124 6.05 -18.30 3.11
CA GLU A 124 6.88 -18.16 1.92
C GLU A 124 8.28 -17.61 2.25
N TRP A 125 8.55 -17.21 3.49
CA TRP A 125 9.84 -16.65 3.91
C TRP A 125 11.02 -17.58 3.52
N PRO A 126 12.19 -17.01 3.21
CA PRO A 126 12.82 -15.88 3.91
C PRO A 126 12.37 -14.48 3.47
N LEU A 127 12.41 -13.54 4.42
CA LEU A 127 12.14 -12.11 4.23
C LEU A 127 13.45 -11.34 4.01
N LEU A 128 13.50 -10.52 2.97
CA LEU A 128 14.57 -9.55 2.72
C LEU A 128 14.06 -8.13 2.93
N VAL A 129 14.72 -7.36 3.79
CA VAL A 129 14.49 -5.92 3.96
C VAL A 129 15.70 -5.16 3.43
N VAL A 130 15.47 -4.31 2.43
CA VAL A 130 16.47 -3.39 1.88
C VAL A 130 16.11 -1.99 2.32
N CYS A 131 16.93 -1.38 3.15
CA CYS A 131 16.68 -0.03 3.68
C CYS A 131 17.97 0.78 3.78
N PRO A 132 17.89 2.12 3.97
CA PRO A 132 19.08 2.94 4.19
C PRO A 132 19.85 2.47 5.42
N SER A 133 21.18 2.61 5.40
CA SER A 133 22.05 2.11 6.47
C SER A 133 21.66 2.61 7.86
N SER A 134 21.16 3.85 7.95
CA SER A 134 20.68 4.47 9.20
C SER A 134 19.41 3.84 9.76
N MET A 135 18.61 3.15 8.94
CA MET A 135 17.31 2.59 9.32
C MET A 135 17.38 1.11 9.68
N LYS A 136 18.51 0.43 9.46
CA LYS A 136 18.60 -1.03 9.63
C LYS A 136 18.23 -1.49 11.04
N TYR A 137 18.75 -0.83 12.07
CA TYR A 137 18.45 -1.16 13.46
C TYR A 137 17.02 -0.77 13.86
N THR A 138 16.48 0.32 13.32
CA THR A 138 15.06 0.65 13.46
C THR A 138 14.16 -0.45 12.90
N TRP A 139 14.54 -1.07 11.78
CA TRP A 139 13.81 -2.22 11.23
C TRP A 139 13.93 -3.46 12.10
N VAL A 140 15.08 -3.71 12.73
CA VAL A 140 15.22 -4.79 13.72
C VAL A 140 14.23 -4.59 14.86
N GLU A 141 14.21 -3.40 15.47
CA GLU A 141 13.32 -3.06 16.57
C GLU A 141 11.84 -3.21 16.17
N GLU A 142 11.44 -2.69 15.00
CA GLU A 142 10.05 -2.85 14.53
C GLU A 142 9.70 -4.32 14.25
N ILE A 143 10.62 -5.14 13.73
CA ILE A 143 10.35 -6.56 13.53
C ILE A 143 10.17 -7.27 14.88
N GLU A 144 11.07 -7.04 15.83
CA GLU A 144 11.02 -7.66 17.16
C GLU A 144 9.76 -7.24 17.94
N ASN A 145 9.37 -5.97 17.84
CA ASN A 145 8.21 -5.43 18.55
C ASN A 145 6.87 -5.83 17.92
N ARG A 146 6.83 -6.04 16.60
CA ARG A 146 5.56 -6.23 15.86
C ARG A 146 5.33 -7.68 15.46
N LEU A 147 6.39 -8.48 15.31
CA LEU A 147 6.34 -9.87 14.87
C LEU A 147 6.91 -10.79 15.97
N SER A 148 6.13 -11.04 17.02
CA SER A 148 6.54 -11.87 18.19
C SER A 148 7.00 -13.28 17.85
N PHE A 149 6.64 -13.77 16.67
CA PHE A 149 7.04 -15.06 16.17
C PHE A 149 8.44 -15.11 15.57
N VAL A 150 9.08 -13.96 15.33
CA VAL A 150 10.47 -13.84 14.87
C VAL A 150 11.33 -13.64 16.10
N LYS A 151 12.28 -14.55 16.32
CA LYS A 151 13.25 -14.40 17.41
C LYS A 151 14.43 -13.55 16.95
N SER A 152 15.04 -12.80 17.87
CA SER A 152 16.22 -11.96 17.59
C SER A 152 17.36 -12.70 16.89
N ASN A 153 17.57 -13.98 17.21
CA ASN A 153 18.61 -14.81 16.57
C ASN A 153 18.30 -15.22 15.13
N GLN A 154 17.08 -14.98 14.64
CA GLN A 154 16.67 -15.25 13.25
C GLN A 154 16.74 -13.99 12.36
N ILE A 155 17.07 -12.84 12.95
CA ILE A 155 17.25 -11.56 12.26
C ILE A 155 18.74 -11.34 12.06
N VAL A 156 19.17 -11.22 10.81
CA VAL A 156 20.56 -10.93 10.47
C VAL A 156 20.66 -9.58 9.77
N VAL A 157 21.52 -8.71 10.29
CA VAL A 157 21.82 -7.40 9.70
C VAL A 157 23.22 -7.44 9.11
N LEU A 158 23.35 -7.16 7.81
CA LEU A 158 24.66 -7.05 7.16
C LEU A 158 25.08 -5.58 7.07
N ASN A 159 26.31 -5.31 7.47
CA ASN A 159 26.86 -3.97 7.60
C ASN A 159 27.94 -3.68 6.57
N THR A 160 28.74 -4.67 6.23
CA THR A 160 29.88 -4.51 5.34
C THR A 160 29.76 -5.43 4.13
N GLY A 161 30.31 -5.03 2.98
CA GLY A 161 30.36 -5.89 1.80
C GLY A 161 31.23 -7.15 1.97
N ARG A 162 31.94 -7.28 3.09
CA ARG A 162 32.74 -8.46 3.47
C ARG A 162 31.92 -9.47 4.27
N ASP A 163 30.75 -9.09 4.78
CA ASP A 163 29.91 -10.00 5.53
C ASP A 163 29.37 -11.06 4.55
N SER A 164 29.50 -12.33 4.93
CA SER A 164 28.95 -13.43 4.15
C SER A 164 27.47 -13.61 4.45
N LEU A 165 26.72 -14.05 3.45
CA LEU A 165 25.32 -14.41 3.62
C LEU A 165 25.21 -15.54 4.66
N PRO A 166 24.35 -15.41 5.70
CA PRO A 166 24.20 -16.44 6.72
C PRO A 166 23.59 -17.72 6.10
N ASN A 167 23.67 -18.86 6.78
CA ASN A 167 22.96 -20.05 6.29
C ASN A 167 21.45 -19.78 6.20
N PRO A 168 20.74 -20.29 5.16
CA PRO A 168 19.30 -20.10 5.03
C PRO A 168 18.49 -20.64 6.23
N SER A 169 18.93 -21.75 6.82
CA SER A 169 18.28 -22.40 7.96
C SER A 169 18.27 -21.56 9.23
N ASP A 170 19.24 -20.65 9.37
CA ASP A 170 19.47 -19.88 10.60
C ASP A 170 18.95 -18.43 10.48
N CYS A 171 18.43 -18.04 9.31
CA CYS A 171 18.05 -16.66 9.03
C CYS A 171 16.71 -16.59 8.31
N SER A 172 15.69 -16.22 9.08
CA SER A 172 14.33 -15.98 8.59
C SER A 172 14.20 -14.57 7.99
N VAL A 173 14.93 -13.60 8.55
CA VAL A 173 14.93 -12.21 8.10
C VAL A 173 16.35 -11.72 7.85
N LEU A 174 16.58 -11.19 6.66
CA LEU A 174 17.84 -10.54 6.29
C LEU A 174 17.60 -9.04 6.06
N ILE A 175 18.39 -8.19 6.72
CA ILE A 175 18.33 -6.74 6.57
C ILE A 175 19.66 -6.24 5.98
N ILE A 176 19.58 -5.56 4.85
CA ILE A 176 20.75 -5.06 4.11
C ILE A 176 20.58 -3.60 3.70
N SER A 177 21.70 -2.93 3.41
CA SER A 177 21.69 -1.61 2.78
C SER A 177 21.58 -1.71 1.26
N TYR A 178 21.20 -0.60 0.62
CA TYR A 178 21.24 -0.45 -0.83
C TYR A 178 22.62 -0.76 -1.43
N ASP A 179 23.68 -0.25 -0.82
CA ASP A 179 25.05 -0.49 -1.28
C ASP A 179 25.41 -1.98 -1.24
N PHE A 180 24.99 -2.69 -0.17
CA PHE A 180 25.20 -4.12 -0.05
C PHE A 180 24.43 -4.90 -1.13
N MET A 181 23.17 -4.51 -1.40
CA MET A 181 22.34 -5.13 -2.43
C MET A 181 23.00 -5.08 -3.81
N VAL A 182 23.60 -3.94 -4.18
CA VAL A 182 24.30 -3.78 -5.46
C VAL A 182 25.56 -4.65 -5.50
N ASN A 183 26.38 -4.60 -4.45
CA ASN A 183 27.67 -5.29 -4.39
C ASN A 183 27.56 -6.82 -4.31
N GLN A 184 26.47 -7.35 -3.73
CA GLN A 184 26.27 -8.79 -3.48
C GLN A 184 25.02 -9.34 -4.20
N SER A 185 24.65 -8.72 -5.32
CA SER A 185 23.41 -9.04 -6.06
C SER A 185 23.34 -10.51 -6.50
N GLU A 186 24.42 -11.08 -7.04
CA GLU A 186 24.47 -12.48 -7.46
C GLU A 186 24.20 -13.45 -6.30
N ALA A 187 24.80 -13.19 -5.14
CA ALA A 187 24.63 -14.00 -3.94
C ALA A 187 23.18 -13.92 -3.42
N LEU A 188 22.56 -12.73 -3.48
CA LEU A 188 21.17 -12.52 -3.07
C LEU A 188 20.18 -13.22 -4.01
N ILE A 189 20.42 -13.22 -5.32
CA ILE A 189 19.59 -13.93 -6.31
C ILE A 189 19.61 -15.44 -6.05
N GLY A 190 20.78 -16.00 -5.71
CA GLY A 190 20.93 -17.41 -5.36
C GLY A 190 20.10 -17.85 -4.14
N ARG A 191 19.81 -16.90 -3.23
CA ARG A 191 19.10 -17.16 -1.97
C ARG A 191 17.58 -17.28 -2.10
N LYS A 192 16.99 -16.92 -3.26
CA LYS A 192 15.56 -17.06 -3.57
C LYS A 192 14.62 -16.53 -2.47
N PHE A 193 14.75 -15.26 -2.12
CA PHE A 193 13.80 -14.59 -1.22
C PHE A 193 12.41 -14.52 -1.89
N SER A 194 11.38 -14.99 -1.20
CA SER A 194 10.00 -14.88 -1.69
C SER A 194 9.32 -13.58 -1.28
N VAL A 195 9.75 -13.00 -0.15
CA VAL A 195 9.22 -11.71 0.34
C VAL A 195 10.35 -10.70 0.40
N VAL A 196 10.15 -9.56 -0.26
CA VAL A 196 11.12 -8.46 -0.32
C VAL A 196 10.43 -7.15 0.00
N ILE A 197 10.98 -6.41 0.97
CA ILE A 197 10.57 -5.05 1.31
C ILE A 197 11.71 -4.09 0.92
N LEU A 198 11.42 -3.12 0.06
CA LEU A 198 12.38 -2.10 -0.36
C LEU A 198 11.93 -0.73 0.14
N VAL A 199 12.77 -0.08 0.94
CA VAL A 199 12.42 1.10 1.73
C VAL A 199 13.07 2.36 1.18
N CYS A 200 12.39 3.03 0.25
CA CYS A 200 12.92 4.26 -0.33
C CYS A 200 12.66 5.45 0.61
N LEU A 201 13.73 6.06 1.14
CA LEU A 201 13.63 7.41 1.68
C LEU A 201 13.65 8.40 0.52
N ILE A 202 12.47 8.79 0.05
CA ILE A 202 12.36 10.00 -0.77
C ILE A 202 12.52 11.16 0.20
N SER A 203 13.77 11.54 0.47
CA SER A 203 14.05 12.87 0.99
C SER A 203 13.53 13.83 -0.08
N CYS A 204 12.42 14.50 0.17
CA CYS A 204 12.06 15.67 -0.62
C CYS A 204 13.24 16.63 -0.49
N ILE A 205 14.09 16.67 -1.53
CA ILE A 205 15.13 17.67 -1.68
C ILE A 205 14.35 18.97 -1.91
N GLY A 206 14.02 19.65 -0.80
CA GLY A 206 13.57 21.02 -0.83
C GLY A 206 14.77 21.87 -1.26
N GLN A 207 14.82 22.18 -2.56
CA GLN A 207 15.39 23.43 -3.03
C GLN A 207 14.36 24.54 -2.85
#